data_AF-A0A542IQJ4-F1
#
_entry.id   AF-A0A542IQJ4-F1
#
_cell.length_a   1.000
_cell.length_b   1.000
_cell.length_c   1.000
_cell.angle_alpha   90.00
_cell.angle_beta   90.00
_cell.angle_gamma   90.00
#
_symmetry.space_group_name_H-M   'P 1'
#
loop_
_entity.id
_entity.type
_entity.pdbx_description
1 polymer ?
#
loop_
_entity_poly.entity_id
_entity_poly.type
_entity_poly.pdbx_seq_one_letter_code
_entity_poly.pdbx_strand_id
1 'polypeptide(L)'
;MKGTTMTPQAGERSTRDMAHPATRGRPTQSNVDSIPPSRRPASVSPQDRKVQIAAAKARITLDKLTGDVTPDWIIALSKEKPE
;
A
#
# COMPACT_ATOMS: atom_id res chain seq x y z
N MET A 1 -56.35 -7.07 8.25
CA MET A 1 -55.33 -7.40 7.22
C MET A 1 -55.35 -6.32 6.16
N LYS A 2 -54.36 -5.43 6.12
CA LYS A 2 -54.24 -4.39 5.07
C LYS A 2 -53.19 -4.86 4.08
N GLY A 3 -53.58 -5.03 2.83
CA GLY A 3 -52.68 -5.35 1.72
C GLY A 3 -51.90 -4.10 1.30
N THR A 4 -50.63 -4.28 0.97
CA THR A 4 -49.88 -3.35 0.13
C THR A 4 -48.94 -4.19 -0.73
N THR A 5 -49.29 -4.22 -2.02
CA THR A 5 -48.54 -4.82 -3.12
C THR A 5 -47.15 -4.18 -3.20
N MET A 6 -46.10 -4.98 -3.04
CA MET A 6 -44.73 -4.61 -3.41
C MET A 6 -44.53 -4.96 -4.89
N THR A 7 -44.52 -3.94 -5.73
CA THR A 7 -44.17 -4.03 -7.17
C THR A 7 -42.66 -4.30 -7.32
N PRO A 8 -42.23 -5.23 -8.20
CA PRO A 8 -40.82 -5.43 -8.49
C PRO A 8 -40.29 -4.30 -9.39
N GLN A 9 -39.29 -3.54 -8.91
CA GLN A 9 -38.56 -2.57 -9.72
C GLN A 9 -37.39 -3.29 -10.41
N ALA A 10 -37.65 -3.77 -11.62
CA ALA A 10 -36.61 -3.97 -12.62
C ALA A 10 -36.16 -2.58 -13.12
N GLY A 11 -34.86 -2.33 -13.14
CA GLY A 11 -34.29 -1.03 -13.48
C GLY A 11 -32.78 -1.10 -13.60
N GLU A 12 -32.37 -1.66 -14.73
CA GLU A 12 -31.06 -1.63 -15.38
C GLU A 12 -30.12 -0.47 -14.97
N ARG A 13 -28.88 -0.80 -14.60
CA ARG A 13 -27.72 -0.03 -15.07
C ARG A 13 -26.39 -0.76 -14.91
N SER A 14 -25.86 -1.10 -16.09
CA SER A 14 -24.45 -1.12 -16.45
C SER A 14 -23.50 -1.93 -15.57
N THR A 15 -23.23 -3.14 -16.07
CA THR A 15 -21.88 -3.68 -16.17
C THR A 15 -20.89 -2.57 -16.58
N ARG A 16 -20.23 -1.94 -15.60
CA ARG A 16 -18.94 -1.31 -15.86
C ARG A 16 -17.91 -2.42 -15.80
N ASP A 17 -17.67 -2.99 -16.97
CA ASP A 17 -16.33 -3.38 -17.41
C ASP A 17 -15.36 -2.25 -17.03
N MET A 18 -14.76 -2.35 -15.85
CA MET A 18 -13.53 -1.62 -15.53
C MET A 18 -12.39 -2.46 -16.08
N ALA A 19 -12.20 -2.36 -17.39
CA ALA A 19 -10.93 -2.64 -18.01
C ALA A 19 -9.89 -1.79 -17.27
N HIS A 20 -8.99 -2.43 -16.53
CA HIS A 20 -7.80 -1.76 -16.01
C HIS A 20 -6.93 -1.38 -17.22
N PRO A 21 -6.70 -0.09 -17.53
CA PRO A 21 -5.64 0.24 -18.45
C PRO A 21 -4.32 -0.11 -17.76
N ALA A 22 -3.61 -1.09 -18.33
CA ALA A 22 -2.22 -1.34 -18.08
C ALA A 22 -1.41 -0.13 -18.55
N THR A 23 -1.28 0.89 -17.71
CA THR A 23 -0.26 1.94 -17.87
C THR A 23 0.85 1.70 -16.87
N ARG A 24 1.90 1.08 -17.41
CA ARG A 24 3.24 0.95 -16.87
C ARG A 24 3.86 2.35 -16.72
N GLY A 25 3.39 3.12 -15.75
CA GLY A 25 3.96 4.40 -15.35
C GLY A 25 5.04 4.16 -14.32
N ARG A 26 6.31 4.23 -14.74
CA ARG A 26 7.48 4.31 -13.84
C ARG A 26 7.25 5.48 -12.86
N PRO A 27 7.14 5.27 -11.54
CA PRO A 27 7.12 6.39 -10.63
C PRO A 27 8.53 6.99 -10.62
N THR A 28 8.65 8.16 -11.25
CA THR A 28 9.83 9.01 -11.17
C THR A 28 10.12 9.31 -9.71
N GLN A 29 11.31 8.90 -9.26
CA GLN A 29 11.94 9.32 -8.02
C GLN A 29 11.97 10.85 -7.96
N SER A 30 11.13 11.49 -7.14
CA SER A 30 11.31 12.90 -6.71
C SER A 30 10.20 13.41 -5.77
N ASN A 31 9.61 12.58 -4.91
CA ASN A 31 8.62 13.13 -3.98
C ASN A 31 8.55 12.41 -2.62
N VAL A 32 9.62 12.50 -1.84
CA VAL A 32 9.58 12.14 -0.40
C VAL A 32 9.05 13.28 0.46
N ASP A 33 8.98 14.52 -0.07
CA ASP A 33 8.46 15.67 0.66
C ASP A 33 6.92 15.77 0.68
N SER A 34 6.22 15.09 -0.26
CA SER A 34 4.75 15.14 -0.33
C SER A 34 4.05 13.87 0.14
N ILE A 35 4.66 13.06 1.01
CA ILE A 35 3.86 12.09 1.79
C ILE A 35 3.03 12.93 2.78
N PRO A 36 1.70 13.05 2.61
CA PRO A 36 0.87 13.82 3.55
C PRO A 36 1.15 13.30 4.96
N PRO A 37 1.26 14.18 5.98
CA PRO A 37 1.69 13.80 7.33
C PRO A 37 0.87 12.66 7.94
N SER A 38 -0.38 12.47 7.47
CA SER A 38 -1.25 11.34 7.80
C SER A 38 -0.70 9.95 7.39
N ARG A 39 0.32 9.89 6.52
CA ARG A 39 0.99 8.66 6.06
C ARG A 39 2.43 8.56 6.55
N ARG A 40 2.94 9.56 7.27
CA ARG A 40 4.15 9.34 8.07
C ARG A 40 3.70 8.50 9.26
N PRO A 41 4.33 7.33 9.54
CA PRO A 41 4.05 6.66 10.80
C PRO A 41 4.32 7.69 11.90
N ALA A 42 3.29 7.96 12.71
CA ALA A 42 3.35 8.91 13.81
C ALA A 42 4.65 8.67 14.57
N SER A 43 5.46 9.72 14.74
CA SER A 43 6.78 9.73 15.39
C SER A 43 7.08 8.43 16.13
N VAL A 44 7.68 7.47 15.43
CA VAL A 44 7.83 6.12 15.94
C VAL A 44 8.75 6.13 17.14
N SER A 45 8.32 5.49 18.23
CA SER A 45 9.18 5.34 19.40
C SER A 45 10.50 4.66 18.99
N PRO A 46 11.60 4.82 19.75
CA PRO A 46 12.84 4.12 19.46
C PRO A 46 12.64 2.59 19.32
N GLN A 47 11.67 2.01 20.04
CA GLN A 47 11.29 0.60 19.96
C GLN A 47 10.63 0.28 18.61
N ASP A 48 9.70 1.11 18.15
CA ASP A 48 9.05 0.95 16.84
C ASP A 48 10.07 1.09 15.69
N ARG A 49 11.09 1.95 15.85
CA ARG A 49 12.18 2.07 14.87
C ARG A 49 12.99 0.78 14.76
N LYS A 50 13.25 0.08 15.88
CA LYS A 50 13.90 -1.25 15.87
C LYS A 50 13.08 -2.27 15.09
N VAL A 51 11.76 -2.26 15.29
CA VAL A 51 10.82 -3.15 14.58
C VAL A 51 10.83 -2.85 13.08
N GLN A 52 10.84 -1.58 12.67
CA GLN A 52 10.92 -1.19 11.27
C GLN A 52 12.21 -1.66 10.59
N ILE A 53 13.36 -1.51 11.24
CA ILE A 53 14.65 -1.99 10.73
C ILE A 53 14.62 -3.52 10.60
N ALA A 54 14.07 -4.24 11.59
CA ALA A 54 13.92 -5.69 11.54
C ALA A 54 13.00 -6.14 10.39
N ALA A 55 11.86 -5.48 10.20
CA ALA A 55 10.93 -5.74 9.11
C ALA A 55 11.57 -5.47 7.74
N ALA A 56 12.35 -4.39 7.61
CA ALA A 56 13.09 -4.08 6.39
C ALA A 56 14.10 -5.18 6.02
N LYS A 57 14.84 -5.69 7.01
CA LYS A 57 15.77 -6.82 6.81
C LYS A 57 15.04 -8.09 6.38
N ALA A 58 13.92 -8.40 7.03
CA ALA A 58 13.10 -9.55 6.66
C ALA A 58 12.59 -9.44 5.22
N ARG A 59 12.15 -8.25 4.80
CA ARG A 59 11.68 -8.00 3.43
C ARG A 59 12.79 -8.19 2.40
N ILE A 60 14.00 -7.70 2.65
CA ILE A 60 15.16 -7.91 1.76
C ILE A 60 15.43 -9.40 1.57
N THR A 61 15.41 -10.18 2.65
CA THR A 61 15.63 -11.62 2.57
C THR A 61 14.53 -12.30 1.76
N LEU A 62 13.27 -11.93 1.98
CA LEU A 62 12.14 -12.47 1.23
C LEU A 62 12.26 -12.16 -0.26
N ASP A 63 12.51 -10.90 -0.62
CA ASP A 63 12.66 -10.47 -2.01
C ASP A 63 13.78 -11.24 -2.72
N LYS A 64 14.91 -11.49 -2.04
CA LYS A 64 15.99 -12.33 -2.57
C LYS A 64 15.57 -13.77 -2.84
N LEU A 65 14.71 -14.34 -1.99
CA LEU A 65 14.21 -15.71 -2.16
C LEU A 65 13.17 -15.81 -3.27
N THR A 66 12.35 -14.77 -3.47
CA THR A 66 11.32 -14.73 -4.50
C THR A 66 11.84 -14.22 -5.85
N GLY A 67 13.04 -13.64 -5.89
CA GLY A 67 13.60 -12.98 -7.07
C GLY A 67 13.03 -11.58 -7.31
N ASP A 68 12.34 -11.01 -6.32
CA ASP A 68 11.80 -9.66 -6.38
C ASP A 68 12.89 -8.61 -6.13
N VAL A 69 12.67 -7.41 -6.67
CA VAL A 69 13.56 -6.27 -6.44
C VAL A 69 13.11 -5.53 -5.18
N THR A 70 13.99 -5.46 -4.18
CA THR A 70 13.74 -4.65 -3.00
C THR A 70 13.87 -3.15 -3.32
N PRO A 71 12.91 -2.30 -2.90
CA PRO A 71 13.03 -0.84 -3.04
C PRO A 71 14.21 -0.24 -2.28
N ASP A 72 14.87 0.77 -2.87
CA ASP A 72 16.06 1.42 -2.28
C ASP A 72 15.84 2.00 -0.88
N TRP A 73 14.64 2.51 -0.58
CA TRP A 73 14.33 3.06 0.74
C TRP A 73 14.23 1.99 1.83
N ILE A 74 13.80 0.77 1.49
CA ILE A 74 13.83 -0.38 2.40
C ILE A 74 15.29 -0.80 2.64
N ILE A 75 16.12 -0.79 1.59
CA ILE A 75 17.56 -1.08 1.71
C ILE A 75 18.23 -0.05 2.62
N ALA A 76 17.95 1.24 2.42
CA ALA A 76 18.46 2.31 3.28
C ALA A 76 18.02 2.12 4.74
N LEU A 77 16.73 1.90 4.96
CA LEU A 77 16.15 1.67 6.30
C LEU A 77 16.80 0.47 7.00
N SER A 78 17.09 -0.62 6.28
CA SER A 78 17.71 -1.82 6.86
C SER A 78 19.14 -1.60 7.38
N LYS A 79 19.83 -0.56 6.90
CA LYS A 79 21.21 -0.22 7.24
C LYS A 79 21.31 0.76 8.41
N GLU A 80 20.19 1.31 8.87
CA GLU A 80 20.18 2.23 10.00
C GLU A 80 20.58 1.54 11.30
N LYS A 81 21.26 2.28 12.18
CA LYS A 81 21.60 1.80 13.52
C LYS A 81 20.38 1.95 14.44
N PRO A 82 19.92 0.88 15.08
CA PRO A 82 18.96 1.00 16.17
C PRO A 82 19.67 1.63 17.38
N GLU A 83 19.27 2.83 17.78
CA GLU A 83 19.76 3.48 19.02
C GLU A 83 19.33 2.73 20.30
#